data_AF-A0A973IEM4-F1
#
_entry.id   AF-A0A973IEM4-F1
#
_cell.length_a   1.000
_cell.length_b   1.000
_cell.length_c   1.000
_cell.angle_alpha   90.00
_cell.angle_beta   90.00
_cell.angle_gamma   90.00
#
_symmetry.space_group_name_H-M   'P 1'
#
loop_
_entity.id
_entity.type
_entity.pdbx_description
1 polymer ?
#
loop_
_entity_poly.entity_id
_entity_poly.type
_entity_poly.pdbx_seq_one_letter_code
_entity_poly.pdbx_strand_id
1 'polypeptide(L)'
;MTPGARGAAAIDILDDIRTGTPSEAALTRWARGNRYAGSKDRAAVRDLVFDVVRHWRSDALRGGGESGRQRLIGRLRGRGQDVDAIFSGEGYAPSFLTDDERT
;
A
#
# COMPACT_ATOMS: atom_id res chain seq x y z
N MET A 1 13.27 -4.55 4.72
CA MET A 1 12.50 -3.35 4.31
C MET A 1 11.78 -2.78 5.54
N THR A 2 11.76 -1.46 5.74
CA THR A 2 11.00 -0.84 6.84
C THR A 2 9.48 -0.96 6.58
N PRO A 3 8.63 -0.84 7.61
CA PRO A 3 7.17 -0.82 7.41
C PRO A 3 6.73 0.25 6.40
N GLY A 4 7.25 1.47 6.49
CA GLY A 4 6.98 2.54 5.51
C GLY A 4 7.36 2.14 4.09
N ALA A 5 8.55 1.56 3.88
CA ALA A 5 8.98 1.11 2.55
C ALA A 5 8.10 -0.01 1.96
N ARG A 6 7.53 -0.89 2.82
CA ARG A 6 6.53 -1.88 2.39
C ARG A 6 5.21 -1.20 2.00
N GLY A 7 4.82 -0.16 2.73
CA GLY A 7 3.68 0.68 2.41
C GLY A 7 3.84 1.34 1.04
N ALA A 8 4.98 1.98 0.77
CA ALA A 8 5.28 2.58 -0.53
C ALA A 8 5.18 1.54 -1.67
N ALA A 9 5.81 0.38 -1.51
CA ALA A 9 5.71 -0.70 -2.49
C ALA A 9 4.26 -1.15 -2.73
N ALA A 10 3.45 -1.27 -1.68
CA ALA A 10 2.05 -1.64 -1.80
C ALA A 10 1.24 -0.55 -2.54
N ILE A 11 1.50 0.73 -2.30
CA ILE A 11 0.85 1.85 -3.01
C ILE A 11 1.06 1.73 -4.52
N ASP A 12 2.31 1.58 -4.96
CA ASP A 12 2.63 1.47 -6.39
C ASP A 12 1.94 0.27 -7.04
N ILE A 13 1.96 -0.89 -6.37
CA ILE A 13 1.29 -2.10 -6.86
C ILE A 13 -0.24 -1.91 -6.93
N LEU A 14 -0.83 -1.23 -5.95
CA LEU A 14 -2.27 -0.97 -5.94
C LEU A 14 -2.68 -0.01 -7.05
N ASP A 15 -1.84 0.96 -7.42
CA ASP A 15 -2.10 1.83 -8.58
C ASP A 15 -1.99 1.07 -9.91
N ASP A 16 -1.03 0.15 -10.04
CA ASP A 16 -0.98 -0.77 -11.19
C ASP A 16 -2.26 -1.63 -11.29
N ILE A 17 -2.76 -2.14 -10.16
CA ILE A 17 -3.99 -2.94 -10.11
C ILE A 17 -5.21 -2.08 -10.49
N ARG A 18 -5.27 -0.86 -9.97
CA ARG A 18 -6.35 0.10 -10.27
C ARG A 18 -6.45 0.40 -11.76
N THR A 19 -5.33 0.43 -12.48
CA THR A 19 -5.30 0.67 -13.93
C THR A 19 -5.60 -0.58 -14.77
N GLY A 20 -5.89 -1.72 -14.13
CA GLY A 20 -6.34 -2.95 -14.79
C GLY A 20 -5.31 -4.09 -14.79
N THR A 21 -4.16 -3.92 -14.15
CA THR A 21 -3.18 -5.02 -14.03
C THR A 21 -3.70 -6.10 -13.06
N PRO A 22 -3.71 -7.39 -13.43
CA PRO A 22 -4.06 -8.45 -12.48
C PRO A 22 -3.12 -8.47 -11.26
N SER A 23 -3.66 -8.69 -10.05
CA SER A 23 -2.89 -8.55 -8.80
C SER A 23 -1.61 -9.39 -8.76
N GLU A 24 -1.68 -10.66 -9.18
CA GLU A 24 -0.50 -11.55 -9.23
C GLU A 24 0.56 -11.06 -10.24
N ALA A 25 0.12 -10.49 -11.37
CA ALA A 25 1.01 -9.94 -12.38
C ALA A 25 1.71 -8.68 -11.88
N ALA A 26 0.99 -7.78 -11.20
CA ALA A 26 1.55 -6.58 -10.59
C ALA A 26 2.59 -6.93 -9.50
N LEU A 27 2.25 -7.87 -8.60
CA LEU A 27 3.16 -8.37 -7.57
C LEU A 27 4.42 -9.02 -8.17
N THR A 28 4.26 -9.84 -9.22
CA THR A 28 5.38 -10.50 -9.90
C THR A 28 6.30 -9.47 -10.58
N ARG A 29 5.73 -8.46 -11.25
CA ARG A 29 6.48 -7.37 -11.88
C ARG A 29 7.28 -6.59 -10.85
N TRP A 30 6.63 -6.15 -9.78
CA TRP A 30 7.31 -5.46 -8.67
C TRP A 30 8.43 -6.32 -8.09
N ALA A 31 8.19 -7.61 -7.84
CA ALA A 31 9.18 -8.51 -7.28
C ALA A 31 10.42 -8.64 -8.18
N ARG A 32 10.26 -8.72 -9.49
CA ARG A 32 11.38 -8.77 -10.45
C ARG A 32 12.21 -7.48 -10.45
N GLY A 33 11.57 -6.32 -10.36
CA GLY A 33 12.26 -5.03 -10.24
C GLY A 33 12.98 -4.84 -8.90
N ASN A 34 12.44 -5.42 -7.83
CA ASN A 34 12.97 -5.29 -6.46
C ASN A 34 13.86 -6.49 -6.10
N ARG A 35 15.00 -6.63 -6.77
CA ARG A 35 15.93 -7.77 -6.58
C ARG A 35 16.45 -7.92 -5.15
N TYR A 36 16.54 -6.82 -4.39
CA TYR A 36 17.02 -6.81 -3.01
C TYR A 36 15.94 -7.12 -1.97
N ALA A 37 14.66 -7.21 -2.36
CA ALA A 37 13.61 -7.58 -1.42
C ALA A 37 13.76 -9.07 -1.02
N GLY A 38 13.92 -9.33 0.27
CA GLY A 38 13.97 -10.70 0.79
C GLY A 38 12.59 -11.39 0.75
N SER A 39 12.54 -12.70 0.99
CA SER A 39 11.29 -13.47 1.04
C SER A 39 10.27 -12.88 2.03
N LYS A 40 10.74 -12.45 3.21
CA LYS A 40 9.91 -11.80 4.25
C LYS A 40 9.31 -10.48 3.79
N ASP A 41 10.08 -9.67 3.06
CA ASP A 41 9.61 -8.38 2.55
C ASP A 41 8.59 -8.58 1.43
N ARG A 42 8.85 -9.53 0.52
CA ARG A 42 7.89 -9.89 -0.54
C ARG A 42 6.58 -10.44 0.02
N ALA A 43 6.67 -11.27 1.06
CA ALA A 43 5.48 -11.78 1.75
C ALA A 43 4.68 -10.64 2.40
N ALA A 44 5.34 -9.75 3.14
CA ALA A 44 4.69 -8.62 3.79
C ALA A 44 3.99 -7.67 2.79
N VAL A 45 4.63 -7.35 1.66
CA VAL A 45 4.02 -6.53 0.61
C VAL A 45 2.84 -7.25 -0.05
N ARG A 46 2.99 -8.55 -0.37
CA ARG A 46 1.90 -9.38 -0.88
C ARG A 46 0.69 -9.36 0.05
N ASP A 47 0.92 -9.56 1.34
CA ASP A 47 -0.14 -9.62 2.35
C ASP A 47 -0.87 -8.27 2.44
N LEU A 48 -0.14 -7.14 2.46
CA LEU A 48 -0.75 -5.81 2.41
C LEU A 48 -1.61 -5.62 1.15
N VAL A 49 -1.07 -5.93 -0.02
CA VAL A 49 -1.79 -5.75 -1.30
C VAL A 49 -3.06 -6.60 -1.34
N PHE A 50 -2.99 -7.88 -0.97
CA PHE A 50 -4.17 -8.73 -1.00
C PHE A 50 -5.19 -8.37 0.09
N ASP A 51 -4.74 -7.88 1.24
CA ASP A 51 -5.65 -7.38 2.27
C ASP A 51 -6.46 -6.19 1.75
N VAL A 52 -5.82 -5.25 1.06
CA VAL A 52 -6.49 -4.12 0.40
C VAL A 52 -7.39 -4.58 -0.75
N VAL A 53 -6.93 -5.49 -1.61
CA VAL A 53 -7.73 -6.00 -2.75
C VAL A 53 -9.03 -6.68 -2.29
N ARG A 54 -9.02 -7.41 -1.18
CA ARG A 54 -10.24 -8.01 -0.60
C ARG A 54 -11.25 -6.98 -0.11
N HIS A 55 -10.81 -5.75 0.15
CA HIS A 55 -11.62 -4.65 0.67
C HIS A 55 -11.62 -3.46 -0.29
N TRP A 56 -11.41 -3.73 -1.60
CA TRP A 56 -11.08 -2.72 -2.61
C TRP A 56 -11.98 -1.46 -2.61
N ARG A 57 -13.29 -1.66 -2.46
CA ARG A 57 -14.28 -0.56 -2.46
C ARG A 57 -14.41 0.11 -1.09
N SER A 58 -14.41 -0.66 -0.01
CA SER A 58 -14.55 -0.12 1.35
C SER A 58 -13.32 0.66 1.79
N ASP A 59 -12.13 0.20 1.40
CA ASP A 59 -10.88 0.89 1.70
C ASP A 59 -10.72 2.16 0.85
N ALA A 60 -11.22 2.18 -0.39
CA ALA A 60 -11.27 3.42 -1.18
C ALA A 60 -12.17 4.47 -0.50
N LEU A 61 -13.35 4.06 -0.03
CA LEU A 61 -14.28 4.94 0.68
C LEU A 61 -13.66 5.46 1.99
N ARG A 62 -13.10 4.58 2.82
CA ARG A 62 -12.50 4.97 4.13
C ARG A 62 -11.22 5.79 3.98
N GLY A 63 -10.51 5.60 2.87
CA GLY A 63 -9.30 6.31 2.52
C GLY A 63 -9.51 7.65 1.82
N GLY A 64 -10.76 8.01 1.49
CA GLY A 64 -11.08 9.28 0.83
C GLY A 64 -10.76 9.31 -0.67
N GLY A 65 -10.61 8.16 -1.33
CA GLY A 65 -10.50 8.12 -2.79
C GLY A 65 -9.94 6.83 -3.37
N GLU A 66 -9.69 6.85 -4.68
CA GLU A 66 -9.38 5.66 -5.44
C GLU A 66 -7.90 5.48 -5.77
N SER A 67 -6.96 6.26 -5.26
CA SER A 67 -5.53 5.94 -5.47
C SER A 67 -5.08 4.72 -4.65
N GLY A 68 -3.95 4.12 -5.02
CA GLY A 68 -3.31 3.08 -4.20
C GLY A 68 -3.00 3.58 -2.79
N ARG A 69 -2.58 4.84 -2.67
CA ARG A 69 -2.35 5.55 -1.41
C ARG A 69 -3.61 5.60 -0.54
N GLN A 70 -4.70 6.13 -1.08
CA GLN A 70 -5.96 6.25 -0.34
C GLN A 70 -6.47 4.88 0.08
N ARG A 71 -6.40 3.86 -0.78
CA ARG A 71 -6.78 2.50 -0.39
C ARG A 71 -5.92 1.94 0.75
N LEU A 72 -4.60 2.17 0.75
CA LEU A 72 -3.75 1.76 1.87
C LEU A 72 -4.13 2.50 3.16
N ILE A 73 -4.38 3.81 3.11
CA ILE A 73 -4.85 4.61 4.25
C ILE A 73 -6.17 4.03 4.80
N GLY A 74 -7.14 3.79 3.93
CA GLY A 74 -8.43 3.22 4.29
C GLY A 74 -8.32 1.83 4.90
N ARG A 75 -7.34 1.02 4.49
CA ARG A 75 -7.08 -0.29 5.08
C ARG A 75 -6.51 -0.18 6.49
N LEU A 76 -5.50 0.67 6.69
CA LEU A 76 -4.87 0.88 8.00
C LEU A 76 -5.90 1.41 9.01
N ARG A 77 -6.70 2.41 8.61
CA ARG A 77 -7.83 2.94 9.41
C ARG A 77 -8.85 1.85 9.75
N GLY A 78 -9.22 1.02 8.79
CA GLY A 78 -10.19 -0.06 9.00
C GLY A 78 -9.72 -1.14 9.98
N ARG A 79 -8.41 -1.22 10.21
CA ARG A 79 -7.77 -2.12 11.19
C ARG A 79 -7.43 -1.43 12.51
N GLY A 80 -7.73 -0.15 12.67
CA GLY A 80 -7.31 0.64 13.83
C GLY A 80 -5.78 0.75 13.96
N GLN A 81 -5.05 0.64 12.86
CA GLN A 81 -3.60 0.75 12.85
C GLN A 81 -3.17 2.22 12.74
N ASP A 82 -2.05 2.54 13.37
CA ASP A 82 -1.43 3.86 13.25
C ASP A 82 -0.96 4.10 11.80
N VAL A 83 -1.60 5.08 11.16
CA VAL A 83 -1.31 5.45 9.77
C VAL A 83 0.01 6.21 9.70
N ASP A 84 0.32 7.05 10.69
CA ASP A 84 1.54 7.87 10.71
C ASP A 84 2.80 7.01 10.82
N ALA A 85 2.69 5.80 11.39
CA ALA A 85 3.77 4.82 11.41
C ALA A 85 4.17 4.31 10.01
N ILE A 86 3.28 4.42 9.01
CA ILE A 86 3.56 4.06 7.61
C ILE A 86 3.87 5.30 6.78
N PHE A 87 3.13 6.40 7.01
CA PHE A 87 3.23 7.66 6.27
C PHE A 87 4.14 8.65 6.99
N SER A 88 5.39 8.26 7.23
CA SER A 88 6.36 9.08 7.97
C SER A 88 7.26 9.95 7.09
N GLY A 89 7.24 9.80 5.77
CA GLY A 89 8.15 10.51 4.85
C GLY A 89 9.65 10.17 4.99
N GLU A 90 10.02 9.29 5.92
CA GLU A 90 11.40 8.93 6.20
C GLU A 90 11.93 7.83 5.26
N GLY A 91 13.10 8.07 4.67
CA GLY A 91 13.77 7.09 3.82
C GLY A 91 12.94 6.73 2.58
N TYR A 92 12.39 5.51 2.57
CA TYR A 92 11.51 5.01 1.49
C TYR A 92 10.04 4.97 1.91
N ALA A 93 9.67 5.57 3.06
CA ALA A 93 8.29 5.68 3.46
C ALA A 93 7.53 6.67 2.54
N PRO A 94 6.22 6.45 2.29
CA PRO A 94 5.37 7.45 1.66
C PRO A 94 5.42 8.78 2.42
N SER A 95 5.19 9.88 1.70
CA SER A 95 5.06 11.20 2.29
C SER A 95 3.98 11.25 3.38
N PHE A 96 4.14 12.15 4.34
CA PHE A 96 3.15 12.42 5.39
C PHE A 96 1.73 12.56 4.86
N LEU A 97 0.76 12.23 5.71
CA LEU A 97 -0.65 12.49 5.42
C LEU A 97 -0.86 13.98 5.17
N THR A 98 -1.57 14.30 4.10
CA THR A 98 -2.08 15.65 3.86
C THR A 98 -3.23 15.95 4.82
N ASP A 99 -3.62 17.23 4.91
CA ASP A 99 -4.76 17.62 5.76
C ASP A 99 -6.07 16.94 5.32
N ASP A 100 -6.28 16.82 4.00
CA ASP A 100 -7.44 16.09 3.45
C ASP A 100 -7.44 14.62 3.88
N GLU A 101 -6.26 13.99 3.94
CA GLU A 101 -6.08 12.59 4.34
C GLU A 101 -6.13 12.37 5.86
N ARG A 102 -6.32 13.41 6.66
CA ARG A 102 -6.49 13.32 8.13
C ARG A 102 -7.96 13.36 8.58
N THR A 103 -8.88 13.63 7.64
CA THR A 103 -10.33 13.58 7.87
C THR A 103 -10.90 12.17 7.80
#